data_AF-A0A165E6C0-F1
#
_entry.id   AF-A0A165E6C0-F1
#
_cell.length_a   1.000
_cell.length_b   1.000
_cell.length_c   1.000
_cell.angle_alpha   90.00
_cell.angle_beta   90.00
_cell.angle_gamma   90.00
#
_symmetry.space_group_name_H-M   'P 1'
#
loop_
_entity.id
_entity.type
_entity.pdbx_description
1 polymer ?
#
loop_
_entity_poly.entity_id
_entity_poly.type
_entity_poly.pdbx_seq_one_letter_code
_entity_poly.pdbx_strand_id
1 'polypeptide(L)'
;MSSSSYVALLTVENISILQEAAGCNYRCVAVAALIFYEHIILLSDEISMLRLSRLTFATLLYLLNRFMLVLLGVTYVLSIFWWDTPLVCESVGLLQRAQRLLSSVFCPSYTRHWGLRIRCTRRRWRRRRGPPYRLHQQAIHTCR
;
A
#
# COMPACT_ATOMS: atom_id res chain seq x y z
N MET A 1 -19.59 -46.93 5.32
CA MET A 1 -19.57 -45.52 4.87
C MET A 1 -19.71 -45.50 3.37
N SER A 2 -20.76 -44.88 2.85
CA SER A 2 -21.09 -44.82 1.42
C SER A 2 -20.13 -43.90 0.67
N SER A 3 -19.76 -44.26 -0.56
CA SER A 3 -18.98 -43.43 -1.50
C SER A 3 -19.51 -41.99 -1.61
N SER A 4 -20.83 -41.79 -1.49
CA SER A 4 -21.48 -40.48 -1.47
C SER A 4 -21.00 -39.54 -0.36
N SER A 5 -20.58 -40.08 0.80
CA SER A 5 -20.15 -39.29 1.96
C SER A 5 -18.73 -38.73 1.76
N TYR A 6 -17.86 -39.49 1.08
CA TYR A 6 -16.49 -39.05 0.77
C TYR A 6 -16.49 -37.91 -0.25
N VAL A 7 -17.33 -38.00 -1.29
CA VAL A 7 -17.44 -36.94 -2.30
C VAL A 7 -17.93 -35.64 -1.66
N ALA A 8 -18.94 -35.69 -0.79
CA ALA A 8 -19.44 -34.51 -0.09
C ALA A 8 -18.34 -33.83 0.77
N LEU A 9 -17.56 -34.62 1.52
CA LEU A 9 -16.49 -34.09 2.36
C LEU A 9 -15.39 -33.43 1.50
N LEU A 10 -15.01 -34.08 0.40
CA LEU A 10 -13.99 -33.57 -0.53
C LEU A 10 -14.44 -32.28 -1.23
N THR A 11 -15.73 -32.13 -1.53
CA THR A 11 -16.26 -30.88 -2.08
C THR A 11 -16.23 -29.72 -1.09
N VAL A 12 -16.53 -29.96 0.19
CA VAL A 12 -16.51 -28.92 1.23
C VAL A 12 -15.09 -28.42 1.47
N GLU A 13 -14.11 -29.33 1.53
CA GLU A 13 -12.70 -28.98 1.69
C GLU A 13 -12.17 -28.15 0.50
N ASN A 14 -12.52 -28.51 -0.73
CA ASN A 14 -12.09 -27.74 -1.90
C ASN A 14 -12.69 -26.33 -1.91
N ILE A 15 -13.95 -26.17 -1.49
CA ILE A 15 -14.62 -24.87 -1.45
C ILE A 15 -13.97 -23.93 -0.44
N SER A 16 -13.58 -24.43 0.75
CA SER A 16 -12.92 -23.59 1.77
C SER A 16 -11.55 -23.10 1.31
N ILE A 17 -10.76 -23.96 0.67
CA ILE A 17 -9.44 -23.61 0.09
C ILE A 17 -9.61 -22.53 -0.98
N LEU A 18 -10.59 -22.68 -1.87
CA LEU A 18 -10.90 -21.70 -2.92
C LEU A 18 -11.31 -20.34 -2.35
N GLN A 19 -12.13 -20.30 -1.30
CA GLN A 19 -12.56 -19.06 -0.67
C GLN A 19 -11.40 -18.32 0.00
N GLU A 20 -10.52 -19.03 0.69
CA GLU A 20 -9.35 -18.42 1.34
C GLU A 20 -8.37 -17.85 0.31
N ALA A 21 -8.09 -18.60 -0.76
CA ALA A 21 -7.26 -18.14 -1.87
C ALA A 21 -7.85 -16.90 -2.56
N ALA A 22 -9.15 -16.91 -2.85
CA ALA A 22 -9.84 -15.77 -3.44
C ALA A 22 -9.78 -14.52 -2.55
N GLY A 23 -9.96 -14.69 -1.23
CA GLY A 23 -9.86 -13.60 -0.26
C GLY A 23 -8.48 -12.96 -0.21
N CYS A 24 -7.42 -13.77 -0.21
CA CYS A 24 -6.04 -13.29 -0.27
C CYS A 24 -5.75 -12.54 -1.58
N ASN A 25 -6.17 -13.09 -2.73
CA ASN A 25 -5.96 -12.47 -4.03
C ASN A 25 -6.64 -11.11 -4.13
N TYR A 26 -7.89 -10.98 -3.68
CA TYR A 26 -8.61 -9.71 -3.69
C TYR A 26 -7.92 -8.64 -2.83
N ARG A 27 -7.41 -9.02 -1.65
CA ARG A 27 -6.64 -8.10 -0.80
C ARG A 27 -5.35 -7.66 -1.47
N CYS A 28 -4.62 -8.58 -2.13
CA CYS A 28 -3.41 -8.26 -2.88
C CYS A 28 -3.69 -7.27 -4.03
N VAL A 29 -4.78 -7.48 -4.79
CA VAL A 29 -5.21 -6.54 -5.85
C VAL A 29 -5.53 -5.17 -5.26
N ALA A 30 -6.31 -5.11 -4.17
CA ALA A 30 -6.68 -3.86 -3.54
C ALA A 30 -5.45 -3.06 -3.05
N VAL A 31 -4.48 -3.75 -2.45
CA VAL A 31 -3.21 -3.14 -2.03
C VAL A 31 -2.39 -2.67 -3.23
N ALA A 32 -2.26 -3.48 -4.28
CA ALA A 32 -1.56 -3.08 -5.50
C ALA A 32 -2.21 -1.86 -6.16
N ALA A 33 -3.54 -1.84 -6.26
CA ALA A 33 -4.31 -0.71 -6.79
C ALA A 33 -4.08 0.57 -5.98
N LEU A 34 -4.07 0.47 -4.64
CA LEU A 34 -3.77 1.60 -3.77
C LEU A 34 -2.36 2.14 -4.00
N ILE A 35 -1.36 1.25 -4.14
CA ILE A 35 0.02 1.61 -4.44
C ILE A 35 0.12 2.35 -5.78
N PHE A 36 -0.52 1.82 -6.83
CA PHE A 36 -0.51 2.45 -8.15
C PHE A 36 -1.24 3.80 -8.15
N TYR A 37 -2.37 3.88 -7.46
CA TYR A 37 -3.13 5.13 -7.31
C TYR A 37 -2.29 6.21 -6.61
N GLU A 38 -1.66 5.86 -5.48
CA GLU A 38 -0.74 6.76 -4.79
C GLU A 38 0.43 7.12 -5.72
N HIS A 39 0.96 6.17 -6.50
CA HIS A 39 2.03 6.44 -7.45
C HIS A 39 1.64 7.49 -8.50
N ILE A 40 0.49 7.30 -9.15
CA ILE A 40 0.00 8.19 -10.21
C ILE A 40 -0.22 9.61 -9.69
N ILE A 41 -0.84 9.77 -8.50
CA ILE A 41 -1.12 11.11 -7.96
C ILE A 41 0.15 11.91 -7.73
N LEU A 42 1.16 11.35 -7.03
CA LEU A 42 2.37 12.15 -6.79
C LEU A 42 3.36 12.13 -7.95
N LEU A 43 3.06 11.48 -9.08
CA LEU A 43 3.94 11.46 -10.26
C LEU A 43 4.01 12.86 -10.90
N SER A 44 2.91 13.61 -10.91
CA SER A 44 2.89 15.01 -11.37
C SER A 44 3.82 15.90 -10.54
N ASP A 45 3.74 15.78 -9.21
CA ASP A 45 4.59 16.53 -8.29
C ASP A 45 6.06 16.14 -8.45
N GLU A 46 6.36 14.85 -8.66
CA GLU A 46 7.72 14.37 -8.89
C GLU A 46 8.33 14.89 -10.18
N ILE A 47 7.59 14.90 -11.29
CA ILE A 47 8.07 15.46 -12.55
C ILE A 47 8.38 16.95 -12.38
N SER A 48 7.52 17.69 -11.67
CA SER A 48 7.76 19.10 -11.39
C SER A 48 9.02 19.32 -10.55
N MET A 49 9.26 18.45 -9.54
CA MET A 49 10.47 18.49 -8.73
C MET A 49 11.72 18.13 -9.54
N LEU A 50 11.66 17.12 -10.41
CA LEU A 50 12.78 16.74 -11.29
C LEU A 50 13.16 17.86 -12.25
N ARG A 51 12.19 18.68 -12.66
CA ARG A 51 12.42 19.80 -13.58
C ARG A 51 13.04 21.02 -12.89
N LEU A 52 12.73 21.26 -11.61
CA LEU A 52 13.25 22.41 -10.84
C LEU A 52 14.46 22.09 -9.96
N SER A 53 14.61 20.86 -9.50
CA SER A 53 15.62 20.44 -8.52
C SER A 53 16.90 20.00 -9.21
N ARG A 54 18.06 20.45 -8.72
CA ARG A 54 19.33 19.74 -8.96
C ARG A 54 19.18 18.32 -8.39
N LEU A 55 19.54 17.30 -9.15
CA LEU A 55 19.47 15.90 -8.73
C LEU A 55 20.39 15.68 -7.52
N THR A 56 19.83 15.78 -6.32
CA THR A 56 20.57 15.45 -5.09
C THR A 56 20.44 13.95 -4.81
N PHE A 57 21.45 13.39 -4.15
CA PHE A 57 21.43 12.00 -3.71
C PHE A 57 20.17 11.65 -2.90
N ALA A 58 19.67 12.57 -2.07
CA ALA A 58 18.45 12.40 -1.31
C ALA A 58 17.20 12.25 -2.20
N THR A 59 17.09 13.05 -3.28
CA THR A 59 16.00 12.94 -4.26
C THR A 59 16.03 11.59 -4.98
N LEU A 60 17.23 11.12 -5.36
CA LEU A 60 17.40 9.83 -6.03
C LEU A 60 16.99 8.66 -5.12
N LEU A 61 17.38 8.72 -3.84
CA LEU A 61 17.03 7.69 -2.85
C LEU A 61 15.52 7.67 -2.54
N TYR A 62 14.88 8.84 -2.53
CA TYR A 62 13.42 8.96 -2.42
C TYR A 62 12.70 8.33 -3.62
N LEU A 63 13.10 8.67 -4.84
CA LEU A 63 12.56 8.09 -6.08
C LEU A 63 12.75 6.58 -6.13
N LEU A 64 13.95 6.09 -5.78
CA LEU A 64 14.26 4.67 -5.77
C LEU A 64 13.34 3.91 -4.82
N ASN A 65 13.12 4.41 -3.60
CA ASN A 65 12.20 3.75 -2.69
C ASN A 65 10.76 3.71 -3.23
N ARG A 66 10.31 4.78 -3.87
CA ARG A 66 8.97 4.79 -4.44
C ARG A 66 8.84 3.81 -5.61
N PHE A 67 9.87 3.70 -6.43
CA PHE A 67 9.93 2.69 -7.49
C PHE A 67 9.90 1.27 -6.94
N MET A 68 10.55 1.02 -5.80
CA MET A 68 10.50 -0.26 -5.08
C MET A 68 9.07 -0.61 -4.61
N LEU A 69 8.25 0.37 -4.22
CA LEU A 69 6.83 0.16 -3.91
C LEU A 69 6.03 -0.20 -5.16
N VAL A 70 6.27 0.47 -6.30
CA VAL A 70 5.62 0.13 -7.57
C VAL A 70 5.96 -1.29 -8.00
N LEU A 71 7.24 -1.68 -7.92
CA LEU A 71 7.67 -3.06 -8.15
C LEU A 71 6.96 -4.06 -7.23
N LEU A 72 6.59 -3.65 -6.01
CA LEU A 72 5.79 -4.48 -5.08
C LEU A 72 4.37 -4.68 -5.60
N GLY A 73 3.74 -3.61 -6.07
CA GLY A 73 2.42 -3.69 -6.71
C GLY A 73 2.45 -4.63 -7.92
N VAL A 74 3.49 -4.53 -8.75
CA VAL A 74 3.70 -5.38 -9.91
C VAL A 74 3.89 -6.84 -9.52
N THR A 75 4.70 -7.15 -8.50
CA THR A 75 4.87 -8.54 -8.02
C THR A 75 3.58 -9.13 -7.47
N TYR A 76 2.77 -8.34 -6.77
CA TYR A 76 1.44 -8.79 -6.33
C TYR A 76 0.53 -9.11 -7.51
N VAL A 77 0.49 -8.27 -8.53
CA VAL A 77 -0.30 -8.51 -9.74
C VAL A 77 0.19 -9.76 -10.49
N LEU A 78 1.51 -9.91 -10.66
CA LEU A 78 2.12 -11.10 -11.25
C LEU A 78 1.78 -12.38 -10.49
N SER A 79 1.72 -12.33 -9.15
CA SER A 79 1.43 -13.50 -8.32
C SER A 79 -0.02 -14.01 -8.43
N ILE A 80 -0.94 -13.18 -8.93
CA ILE A 80 -2.34 -13.55 -9.11
C ILE A 80 -2.53 -14.35 -10.41
N PHE A 81 -1.70 -14.09 -11.42
CA PHE A 81 -1.74 -14.85 -12.65
C PHE A 81 -1.20 -16.26 -12.40
N TRP A 82 -1.98 -17.27 -12.81
CA TRP A 82 -1.51 -18.65 -12.89
C TRP A 82 -0.56 -18.77 -14.08
N TRP A 83 0.74 -18.81 -13.79
CA TRP A 83 1.77 -19.05 -14.79
C TRP A 83 2.08 -20.54 -14.86
N ASP A 84 1.72 -21.21 -15.95
CA ASP A 84 2.07 -22.61 -16.17
C ASP A 84 3.54 -22.80 -16.59
N THR A 85 4.21 -21.73 -16.99
CA THR A 85 5.60 -21.75 -17.44
C THR A 85 6.58 -21.72 -16.26
N PRO A 86 7.49 -22.71 -16.11
CA PRO A 86 8.40 -22.78 -14.96
C PRO A 86 9.37 -21.59 -14.89
N LEU A 87 9.73 -21.03 -16.06
CA LEU A 87 10.62 -19.87 -16.15
C LEU A 87 10.03 -18.62 -15.47
N VAL A 88 8.72 -18.40 -15.63
CA VAL A 88 8.07 -17.23 -15.03
C VAL A 88 7.96 -17.40 -13.51
N CYS A 89 7.62 -18.59 -13.03
CA CYS A 89 7.61 -18.90 -11.60
C CYS A 89 8.97 -18.61 -10.93
N GLU A 90 10.08 -19.03 -11.54
CA GLU A 90 11.40 -18.76 -11.01
C GLU A 90 11.72 -17.25 -11.00
N SER A 91 11.40 -16.55 -12.09
CA SER A 91 11.64 -15.11 -12.19
C SER A 91 10.85 -14.30 -11.16
N VAL A 92 9.58 -14.62 -10.94
CA VAL A 92 8.73 -13.96 -9.92
C VAL A 92 9.26 -14.27 -8.53
N GLY A 93 9.68 -15.51 -8.28
CA GLY A 93 10.31 -15.91 -7.02
C GLY A 93 11.61 -15.14 -6.73
N LEU A 94 12.48 -14.97 -7.74
CA LEU A 94 13.71 -14.18 -7.62
C LEU A 94 13.40 -12.70 -7.36
N LEU A 95 12.45 -12.13 -8.09
CA LEU A 95 12.03 -10.74 -7.93
C LEU A 95 11.51 -10.48 -6.50
N GLN A 96 10.69 -11.40 -5.97
CA GLN A 96 10.15 -11.29 -4.62
C GLN A 96 11.23 -11.46 -3.53
N ARG A 97 12.26 -12.28 -3.77
CA ARG A 97 13.43 -12.40 -2.87
C ARG A 97 14.28 -11.14 -2.89
N ALA A 98 14.62 -10.63 -4.08
CA ALA A 98 15.37 -9.39 -4.25
C ALA A 98 14.67 -8.22 -3.56
N GLN A 99 13.34 -8.13 -3.73
CA GLN A 99 12.53 -7.12 -3.10
C GLN A 99 12.53 -7.22 -1.56
N ARG A 100 12.44 -8.43 -1.00
CA ARG A 100 12.57 -8.63 0.45
C ARG A 100 13.93 -8.14 0.97
N LEU A 101 15.02 -8.49 0.28
CA LEU A 101 16.36 -8.04 0.66
C LEU A 101 16.51 -6.53 0.58
N LEU A 102 15.99 -5.90 -0.47
CA LEU A 102 16.04 -4.44 -0.58
C LEU A 102 15.18 -3.80 0.51
N SER A 103 13.99 -4.32 0.77
CA SER A 103 13.12 -3.80 1.84
C SER A 103 13.76 -3.90 3.22
N SER A 104 14.52 -4.95 3.54
CA SER A 104 15.21 -5.07 4.83
C SER A 104 16.34 -4.04 4.98
N VAL A 105 17.02 -3.70 3.88
CA VAL A 105 18.02 -2.62 3.84
C VAL A 105 17.37 -1.24 4.03
N PHE A 106 16.19 -0.99 3.45
CA PHE A 106 15.50 0.30 3.53
C PHE A 106 14.60 0.47 4.78
N CYS A 107 14.11 -0.62 5.39
CA CYS A 107 13.23 -0.59 6.57
C CYS A 107 13.77 0.17 7.79
N PRO A 108 15.05 0.05 8.19
CA PRO A 108 15.58 0.85 9.31
C PRO A 108 15.56 2.36 9.02
N SER A 109 15.68 2.75 7.76
CA SER A 109 15.62 4.15 7.32
C SER A 109 14.18 4.68 7.32
N TYR A 110 13.21 3.85 6.93
CA TYR A 110 11.80 4.23 6.80
C TYR A 110 11.05 4.36 8.12
N THR A 111 11.26 3.45 9.07
CA THR A 111 10.59 3.49 10.39
C THR A 111 10.95 4.75 11.18
N ARG A 112 12.20 5.20 11.10
CA ARG A 112 12.64 6.47 11.72
C ARG A 112 12.04 7.68 11.01
N HIS A 113 11.99 7.70 9.68
CA HIS A 113 11.52 8.89 8.94
C HIS A 113 10.00 9.05 8.93
N TRP A 114 9.24 7.97 8.71
CA TRP A 114 7.77 8.00 8.72
C TRP A 114 7.19 8.21 10.12
N GLY A 115 7.82 7.65 11.16
CA GLY A 115 7.44 7.90 12.55
C GLY A 115 7.55 9.37 12.97
N LEU A 116 8.42 10.15 12.31
CA LEU A 116 8.55 11.60 12.50
C LEU A 116 7.53 12.39 11.66
N ARG A 117 7.27 11.98 10.41
CA ARG A 117 6.33 12.66 9.51
C ARG A 117 4.87 12.56 9.97
N ILE A 118 4.46 11.41 10.51
CA ILE A 118 3.12 11.21 11.08
C ILE A 118 2.94 12.05 12.36
N ARG A 119 3.99 12.20 13.19
CA ARG A 119 3.95 13.08 14.36
C ARG A 119 3.84 14.56 13.99
N CYS A 120 4.52 15.01 12.93
CA CYS A 120 4.48 16.40 12.48
C CYS A 120 3.14 16.78 11.82
N THR A 121 2.56 15.92 10.98
CA THR A 121 1.24 16.16 10.38
C THR A 121 0.12 16.17 11.43
N ARG A 122 0.18 15.29 12.43
CA ARG A 122 -0.79 15.27 13.54
C ARG A 122 -0.72 16.53 14.43
N ARG A 123 0.46 17.12 14.62
CA ARG A 123 0.62 18.40 15.36
C ARG A 123 0.11 19.61 14.57
N ARG A 124 0.28 19.64 13.25
CA ARG A 124 -0.23 20.73 12.40
C ARG A 124 -1.76 20.73 12.32
N TRP A 125 -2.39 19.55 12.29
CA TRP A 125 -3.86 19.43 12.37
C TRP A 125 -4.45 19.88 13.71
N ARG A 126 -3.78 19.60 14.84
CA ARG A 126 -4.21 20.09 16.16
C ARG A 126 -4.12 21.60 16.34
N ARG A 127 -3.25 22.31 15.62
CA ARG A 127 -3.17 23.78 15.67
C ARG A 127 -4.21 24.49 14.78
N ARG A 128 -4.74 23.82 13.75
CA ARG A 128 -5.77 24.40 12.87
C ARG A 128 -7.20 24.20 13.36
N ARG A 129 -7.45 23.21 14.21
CA ARG A 129 -8.69 23.16 15.00
C ARG A 129 -8.44 23.92 16.30
N GLY A 130 -8.70 25.22 16.29
CA GLY A 130 -8.91 25.97 17.52
C GLY A 130 -9.96 25.28 18.41
N PRO A 131 -9.96 25.55 19.72
CA PRO A 131 -10.91 24.93 20.66
C PRO A 131 -12.35 25.06 20.14
N PRO A 132 -13.12 23.97 20.03
CA PRO A 132 -14.40 23.96 19.33
C PRO A 132 -15.54 24.45 20.23
N TYR A 133 -15.43 25.60 20.89
CA TYR A 133 -16.55 26.17 21.66
C TYR A 133 -16.26 27.60 22.13
N ARG A 134 -16.47 28.60 21.28
CA ARG A 134 -16.71 29.98 21.77
C ARG A 134 -17.45 30.89 20.77
N LEU A 135 -18.42 30.35 20.03
CA LEU A 135 -19.20 31.12 19.05
C LEU A 135 -20.72 30.92 19.15
N HIS A 136 -21.24 30.44 20.29
CA HIS A 136 -22.68 30.21 20.44
C HIS A 136 -23.42 31.19 21.38
N GLN A 137 -22.80 32.29 21.82
CA GLN A 137 -23.38 33.15 22.87
C GLN A 137 -23.65 34.62 22.50
N GLN A 138 -23.60 35.02 21.22
CA GLN A 138 -23.86 36.42 20.82
C GLN A 138 -25.05 36.64 19.86
N ALA A 139 -25.93 35.65 19.66
CA ALA A 139 -27.08 35.78 18.75
C ALA A 139 -28.45 35.71 19.46
N ILE A 140 -28.56 36.22 20.70
CA ILE A 140 -29.85 36.32 21.42
C ILE A 140 -30.00 37.72 22.06
N HIS A 141 -29.82 38.80 21.29
CA HIS A 141 -30.14 40.15 21.79
C HIS A 141 -30.73 41.12 20.74
N THR A 142 -31.35 40.61 19.66
CA THR A 142 -32.12 41.46 18.72
C THR A 142 -33.48 40.84 18.46
N CYS A 143 -34.36 40.87 19.47
CA CYS A 143 -35.81 40.75 19.33
C CYS A 143 -36.50 41.17 20.63
N ARG A 144 -36.44 42.46 20.96
CA ARG A 144 -37.53 43.30 21.49
C ARG A 144 -37.00 44.66 21.92
#